data_AF-S4RJL4-F1
#
_entry.id   AF-S4RJL4-F1
#
_cell.length_a   1.000
_cell.length_b   1.000
_cell.length_c   1.000
_cell.angle_alpha   90.00
_cell.angle_beta   90.00
_cell.angle_gamma   90.00
#
_symmetry.space_group_name_H-M   'P 1'
#
loop_
_entity.id
_entity.type
_entity.pdbx_description
1 polymer ?
#
loop_
_entity_poly.entity_id
_entity_poly.type
_entity_poly.pdbx_seq_one_letter_code
_entity_poly.pdbx_strand_id
1 'polypeptide(L)' 'LRPLYMDVQATTPMDPRVVDAMMPHMLGKYGNPHSRTHAYGWESEAAVEKARQ' A
#
# COMPACT_ATOMS: atom_id res chain seq x y z
N LEU A 1 -8.65 16.30 24.99
CA LEU A 1 -8.23 14.88 25.10
C LEU A 1 -8.98 14.09 24.03
N ARG A 2 -8.32 13.17 23.33
CA ARG A 2 -9.00 12.27 22.38
C ARG A 2 -9.55 11.05 23.13
N PRO A 3 -10.69 10.48 22.71
CA PRO A 3 -11.22 9.26 23.32
C PRO A 3 -10.30 8.05 23.07
N LEU A 4 -10.40 7.05 23.95
CA LEU A 4 -9.73 5.76 23.75
C LEU A 4 -10.40 5.03 22.59
N TYR A 5 -9.59 4.43 21.71
CA TYR A 5 -10.09 3.67 20.57
C TYR A 5 -10.27 2.20 20.97
N MET A 6 -11.52 1.79 21.17
CA MET A 6 -11.89 0.41 21.52
C MET A 6 -12.75 -0.27 20.45
N ASP A 7 -12.83 0.32 19.25
CA ASP A 7 -13.69 -0.13 18.15
C ASP A 7 -12.89 -0.83 17.03
N VAL A 8 -12.03 -1.76 17.42
CA VAL A 8 -11.13 -2.46 16.48
C VAL A 8 -11.85 -3.46 15.58
N GLN A 9 -13.09 -3.84 15.91
CA GLN A 9 -13.92 -4.67 15.04
C GLN A 9 -14.48 -3.88 13.85
N ALA A 10 -14.69 -2.56 13.98
CA ALA A 10 -15.13 -1.73 12.86
C ALA A 10 -13.98 -1.45 11.89
N THR A 11 -12.82 -1.05 12.39
CA THR A 11 -11.59 -0.88 11.60
C THR A 11 -10.36 -0.87 12.50
N THR A 12 -9.18 -1.07 11.93
CA THR A 12 -7.92 -1.10 12.68
C THR A 12 -7.05 0.12 12.34
N PRO A 13 -6.30 0.66 13.32
CA PRO A 13 -5.26 1.62 12.98
C PRO A 13 -4.23 0.92 12.10
N MET A 14 -3.78 1.61 11.04
CA MET A 14 -2.70 1.07 10.21
C MET A 14 -1.43 0.91 11.04
N ASP A 15 -0.86 -0.29 11.01
CA ASP A 15 0.45 -0.56 11.58
C ASP A 15 1.49 0.33 10.86
N PRO A 16 2.42 1.00 11.58
CA PRO A 16 3.45 1.83 10.95
C PRO A 16 4.23 1.10 9.84
N ARG A 17 4.44 -0.21 9.98
CA ARG A 17 5.12 -1.03 8.96
C ARG A 17 4.31 -1.16 7.67
N VAL A 18 2.98 -1.17 7.77
CA VAL A 18 2.08 -1.17 6.61
C VAL A 18 2.15 0.18 5.91
N VAL A 19 2.15 1.28 6.67
CA VAL A 19 2.29 2.63 6.11
C VAL A 19 3.63 2.74 5.37
N ASP A 20 4.73 2.36 6.01
CA ASP A 20 6.07 2.42 5.43
C ASP A 20 6.19 1.59 4.14
N ALA A 21 5.57 0.41 4.09
CA ALA A 21 5.55 -0.43 2.89
C ALA A 21 4.72 0.19 1.75
N MET A 22 3.65 0.92 2.08
CA MET A 22 2.76 1.54 1.09
C MET A 22 3.25 2.90 0.57
N MET A 23 3.98 3.66 1.39
CA MET A 23 4.44 5.01 1.04
C MET A 23 5.20 5.11 -0.30
N PRO A 24 6.10 4.18 -0.67
CA PRO A 24 6.77 4.21 -1.97
C PRO A 24 5.80 4.19 -3.16
N HIS A 25 4.70 3.45 -3.06
CA HIS A 25 3.69 3.33 -4.12
C HIS A 25 2.78 4.56 -4.20
N MET A 26 2.62 5.28 -3.10
CA MET A 26 1.81 6.50 -3.05
C MET A 26 2.54 7.74 -3.56
N LEU A 27 3.87 7.79 -3.43
CA LEU A 27 4.67 8.97 -3.79
C LEU A 27 5.48 8.83 -5.08
N GLY A 28 6.09 7.66 -5.32
CA GLY A 28 7.08 7.50 -6.40
C GLY A 28 6.77 6.40 -7.40
N LYS A 29 6.12 5.32 -6.95
CA LYS A 29 5.79 4.12 -7.74
C LYS A 29 4.29 3.98 -7.96
N TYR A 30 3.69 5.04 -8.48
CA TYR A 30 2.24 5.18 -8.72
C TYR A 30 1.78 4.60 -10.07
N GLY A 31 2.57 3.72 -10.68
CA GLY A 31 2.25 3.18 -12.00
C GLY A 31 1.03 2.25 -11.97
N ASN A 32 0.30 2.17 -13.08
CA ASN A 32 -0.72 1.15 -13.23
C ASN A 32 -0.05 -0.21 -13.45
N PRO A 33 -0.32 -1.24 -12.61
CA PRO A 33 0.28 -2.58 -12.76
C PRO A 33 -0.07 -3.27 -14.08
N HIS A 34 -1.13 -2.83 -14.78
CA HIS A 34 -1.48 -3.36 -16.11
C HIS A 34 -0.73 -2.67 -17.26
N SER A 35 0.04 -1.62 -17.00
CA SER A 35 0.88 -0.96 -18.01
C SER A 35 2.10 -1.81 -18.32
N ARG A 36 2.16 -2.39 -19.53
CA ARG A 36 3.25 -3.28 -19.96
C ARG A 36 4.39 -2.59 -20.71
N THR A 37 4.28 -1.30 -20.99
CA THR A 37 5.17 -0.60 -21.93
C THR A 37 6.26 0.24 -21.26
N HIS A 38 6.25 0.38 -19.92
CA HIS A 38 7.17 1.26 -19.22
C HIS A 38 7.49 0.77 -17.79
N ALA A 39 8.65 1.17 -17.28
CA ALA A 39 9.18 0.75 -15.98
C ALA A 39 8.22 0.96 -14.80
N TYR A 40 7.49 2.09 -14.75
CA TYR A 40 6.51 2.35 -13.70
C TYR A 40 5.42 1.26 -13.59
N GLY A 41 5.04 0.65 -14.72
CA GLY A 41 4.04 -0.41 -14.73
C GLY A 41 4.61 -1.73 -14.25
N TRP A 42 5.80 -2.10 -14.72
CA TRP A 42 6.51 -3.31 -14.31
C TRP A 42 6.81 -3.33 -12.81
N GLU A 43 7.25 -2.19 -12.25
CA GLU A 43 7.50 -2.08 -10.80
C GLU A 43 6.23 -2.25 -9.97
N SER A 44 5.11 -1.73 -10.46
CA SER A 44 3.81 -1.81 -9.78
C SER A 44 3.20 -3.20 -9.91
N GLU A 45 3.37 -3.85 -11.07
CA GLU A 45 2.98 -5.26 -11.30
C GLU A 45 3.71 -6.20 -10.33
N ALA A 46 5.03 -6.06 -10.22
CA ALA A 46 5.84 -6.85 -9.30
C ALA A 46 5.41 -6.68 -7.83
N ALA A 47 5.04 -5.46 -7.42
CA ALA A 47 4.56 -5.20 -6.07
C ALA A 47 3.18 -5.82 -5.80
N VAL A 48 2.26 -5.78 -6.78
CA VAL A 48 0.94 -6.43 -6.68
C VAL A 48 1.08 -7.95 -6.60
N GLU A 49 1.95 -8.56 -7.42
CA GLU A 49 2.17 -10.02 -7.35
C GLU A 49 2.81 -10.43 -6.02
N LYS A 50 3.75 -9.63 -5.49
CA LYS A 50 4.31 -9.88 -4.15
C LYS A 50 3.25 -9.79 -3.05
N ALA A 51 2.29 -8.88 -3.16
CA ALA A 51 1.22 -8.73 -2.17
C ALA A 51 0.15 -9.84 -2.26
N ARG A 52 0.08 -10.54 -3.39
CA ARG A 52 -0.84 -11.68 -3.60
C ARG A 52 -0.30 -12.99 -3.02
N GLN A 53 1.02 -13.14 -2.97
CA GLN A 53 1.72 -14.30 -2.39
C GLN A 53 1.72 -14.24 -0.86
#